data_AF-A0A8J2KM76-F1
#
_entry.id   AF-A0A8J2KM76-F1
#
_cell.length_a   1.000
_cell.length_b   1.000
_cell.length_c   1.000
_cell.angle_alpha   90.00
_cell.angle_beta   90.00
_cell.angle_gamma   90.00
#
_symmetry.space_group_name_H-M   'P 1'
#
loop_
_entity.id
_entity.type
_entity.pdbx_description
1 polymer ?
#
loop_
_entity_poly.entity_id
_entity_poly.type
_entity_poly.pdbx_seq_one_letter_code
_entity_poly.pdbx_strand_id
1 'polypeptide(L)'
;MQSFSNKLAIQNKEIENKISPLLNIEGNCLGLAGSLVSSLEKAVENLNLNFLQLIKWSQLPPDAQVSLATVEEWCSKALDIIFQMSPVLWECFNDPAIPGDPVSQSKREGTRAYLVALDILKIQIIESSLAVCKQPPHIIKKNTEFNYDLQFLCGSGRCYAHIITAVETLVLKEEQAAELYNNKSIKGISLGCGNIVNSKTWKNNVNLSSVIYQFE
;
A
#
# COMPACT_ATOMS: atom_id res chain seq x y z
N MET A 1 -18.46 55.51 -24.64
CA MET A 1 -17.96 54.11 -24.62
C MET A 1 -16.63 53.91 -23.87
N GLN A 2 -15.70 54.88 -23.82
CA GLN A 2 -14.41 54.73 -23.11
C GLN A 2 -14.49 54.47 -21.59
N SER A 3 -15.55 54.92 -20.91
CA SER A 3 -15.74 54.74 -19.46
C SER A 3 -16.03 53.29 -19.03
N PHE A 4 -16.71 52.50 -19.86
CA PHE A 4 -17.05 51.11 -19.53
C PHE A 4 -15.84 50.19 -19.70
N SER A 5 -15.03 50.41 -20.75
CA SER A 5 -13.80 49.66 -21.02
C SER A 5 -12.76 49.85 -19.90
N ASN A 6 -12.63 51.06 -19.34
CA ASN A 6 -11.72 51.32 -18.22
C ASN A 6 -12.18 50.67 -16.92
N LYS A 7 -13.50 50.66 -16.64
CA LYS A 7 -14.04 49.95 -15.46
C LYS A 7 -13.82 48.43 -15.56
N LEU A 8 -14.00 47.86 -16.76
CA LEU A 8 -13.74 46.45 -17.04
C LEU A 8 -12.26 46.09 -16.88
N ALA A 9 -11.35 46.94 -17.36
CA ALA A 9 -9.91 46.74 -17.21
C ALA A 9 -9.46 46.78 -15.74
N ILE A 10 -9.99 47.71 -14.95
CA ILE A 10 -9.70 47.80 -13.51
C ILE A 10 -10.24 46.57 -12.77
N GLN A 11 -11.48 46.15 -13.05
CA GLN A 11 -12.07 44.96 -12.46
C GLN A 11 -11.31 43.68 -12.83
N ASN A 12 -10.90 43.53 -14.09
CA ASN A 12 -10.08 42.39 -14.52
C ASN A 12 -8.73 42.36 -13.78
N LYS A 13 -8.08 43.51 -13.61
CA LYS A 13 -6.83 43.61 -12.86
C LYS A 13 -7.01 43.29 -11.37
N GLU A 14 -8.12 43.71 -10.76
CA GLU A 14 -8.45 43.34 -9.38
C GLU A 14 -8.73 41.84 -9.21
N ILE A 15 -9.41 41.23 -10.18
CA ILE A 15 -9.67 39.78 -10.22
C ILE A 15 -8.34 39.03 -10.38
N GLU A 16 -7.48 39.44 -11.30
CA GLU A 16 -6.17 38.84 -11.54
C GLU A 16 -5.25 38.94 -10.30
N ASN A 17 -5.25 40.08 -9.62
CA ASN A 17 -4.52 40.28 -8.37
C ASN A 17 -5.02 39.39 -7.22
N LYS A 18 -6.29 38.98 -7.24
CA LYS A 18 -6.87 38.07 -6.23
C LYS A 18 -6.67 36.60 -6.60
N ILE A 19 -6.69 36.26 -7.89
CA ILE A 19 -6.54 34.89 -8.38
C ILE A 19 -5.07 34.45 -8.38
N SER A 20 -4.12 35.31 -8.75
CA SER A 20 -2.70 34.95 -8.87
C SER A 20 -2.08 34.38 -7.57
N PRO A 21 -2.34 34.94 -6.37
CA PRO A 21 -1.87 34.34 -5.13
C PRO A 21 -2.45 32.96 -4.85
N LEU A 22 -3.74 32.73 -5.16
CA LEU A 22 -4.40 31.44 -4.98
C LEU A 22 -3.79 30.38 -5.89
N LEU A 23 -3.56 30.71 -7.17
CA LEU A 23 -2.91 29.81 -8.13
C LEU A 23 -1.47 29.44 -7.72
N ASN A 24 -0.74 30.37 -7.10
CA ASN A 24 0.60 30.12 -6.55
C ASN A 24 0.57 29.22 -5.32
N ILE A 25 -0.37 29.42 -4.40
CA ILE A 25 -0.55 28.56 -3.23
C ILE A 25 -0.88 27.14 -3.67
N GLU A 26 -1.83 26.98 -4.60
CA GLU A 26 -2.20 25.69 -5.17
C GLU A 26 -1.01 24.99 -5.85
N GLY A 27 -0.22 25.72 -6.65
CA GLY A 27 1.00 25.21 -7.27
C GLY A 27 2.03 24.72 -6.24
N ASN A 28 2.23 25.47 -5.16
CA ASN A 28 3.12 25.08 -4.06
C ASN A 28 2.62 23.84 -3.33
N CYS A 29 1.30 23.75 -3.05
CA CYS A 29 0.69 22.58 -2.45
C CYS A 29 0.89 21.32 -3.30
N LEU A 30 0.73 21.43 -4.62
CA LEU A 30 0.99 20.31 -5.55
C LEU A 30 2.47 19.92 -5.60
N GLY A 31 3.39 20.88 -5.59
CA GLY A 31 4.82 20.60 -5.50
C GLY A 31 5.22 19.88 -4.21
N LEU A 32 4.65 20.30 -3.08
CA LEU A 32 4.85 19.63 -1.78
C LEU A 32 4.25 18.22 -1.79
N ALA A 33 3.06 18.04 -2.37
CA ALA A 33 2.45 16.73 -2.51
C ALA A 33 3.31 15.77 -3.35
N GLY A 34 3.82 16.22 -4.50
CA GLY A 34 4.72 15.43 -5.33
C GLY A 34 6.01 15.04 -4.59
N SER A 35 6.59 15.97 -3.82
CA SER A 35 7.78 15.71 -3.01
C SER A 35 7.52 14.67 -1.91
N LEU A 36 6.34 14.74 -1.30
CA LEU A 36 5.91 13.80 -0.27
C LEU A 36 5.64 12.40 -0.84
N VAL A 37 4.97 12.30 -2.00
CA VAL A 37 4.78 11.04 -2.72
C VAL A 37 6.12 10.41 -3.06
N SER A 38 7.07 11.15 -3.63
CA SER A 38 8.39 10.61 -3.97
C SER A 38 9.19 10.17 -2.74
N SER A 39 9.08 10.90 -1.63
CA SER A 39 9.71 10.51 -0.36
C SER A 39 9.09 9.22 0.19
N LEU A 40 7.78 9.06 0.04
CA LEU A 40 7.06 7.88 0.45
C LEU A 40 7.40 6.67 -0.43
N GLU A 41 7.52 6.84 -1.75
CA GLU A 41 7.99 5.79 -2.67
C GLU A 41 9.34 5.22 -2.22
N LYS A 42 10.30 6.10 -1.93
CA LYS A 42 11.62 5.71 -1.41
C LYS A 42 11.53 5.03 -0.05
N ALA A 43 10.66 5.51 0.84
CA ALA A 43 10.47 4.90 2.15
C ALA A 43 9.90 3.48 2.03
N VAL A 44 8.90 3.28 1.17
CA VAL A 44 8.27 1.97 0.91
C VAL A 44 9.24 1.02 0.21
N GLU A 45 10.02 1.50 -0.76
CA GLU A 45 11.06 0.70 -1.40
C GLU A 45 12.09 0.23 -0.37
N ASN A 46 12.59 1.12 0.49
CA ASN A 46 13.50 0.75 1.57
C ASN A 46 12.85 -0.20 2.58
N LEU A 47 11.57 -0.02 2.91
CA LEU A 47 10.83 -0.89 3.80
C LEU A 47 10.73 -2.32 3.23
N ASN A 48 10.41 -2.42 1.93
CA ASN A 48 10.29 -3.69 1.23
C ASN A 48 11.65 -4.40 1.05
N LEU A 49 12.67 -3.69 0.55
CA LEU A 49 13.98 -4.26 0.23
C LEU A 49 14.83 -4.54 1.49
N ASN A 50 14.83 -3.64 2.47
CA ASN A 50 15.76 -3.75 3.59
C ASN A 50 15.15 -4.41 4.82
N PHE A 51 13.83 -4.38 5.01
CA PHE A 51 13.25 -4.85 6.27
C PHE A 51 12.35 -6.06 6.07
N LEU A 52 11.47 -6.04 5.08
CA LEU A 52 10.59 -7.19 4.82
C LEU A 52 11.32 -8.34 4.12
N GLN A 53 12.25 -8.08 3.21
CA GLN A 53 13.12 -9.14 2.67
C GLN A 53 14.05 -9.71 3.74
N LEU A 54 14.62 -8.87 4.62
CA LEU A 54 15.41 -9.38 5.73
C LEU A 54 14.55 -10.26 6.61
N ILE A 55 13.40 -9.81 7.12
CA ILE A 55 12.48 -10.65 7.92
C ILE A 55 12.12 -11.97 7.22
N LYS A 56 11.93 -11.95 5.88
CA LYS A 56 11.64 -13.16 5.09
C LYS A 56 12.85 -14.09 4.90
N TRP A 57 14.07 -13.54 4.84
CA TRP A 57 15.30 -14.29 4.59
C TRP A 57 16.08 -14.65 5.85
N SER A 58 15.66 -14.12 6.98
CA SER A 58 16.44 -14.19 8.19
C SER A 58 15.74 -14.99 9.29
N GLN A 59 16.31 -16.17 9.51
CA GLN A 59 16.67 -16.58 10.86
C GLN A 59 17.70 -15.56 11.40
N LEU A 60 17.32 -14.32 11.74
CA LEU A 60 18.32 -13.33 12.18
C LEU A 60 19.11 -13.92 13.36
N PRO A 61 20.45 -13.91 13.30
CA PRO A 61 21.22 -13.99 14.53
C PRO A 61 20.78 -12.82 15.45
N PRO A 62 20.86 -12.99 16.77
CA PRO A 62 20.28 -12.09 17.79
C PRO A 62 20.73 -10.61 17.70
N ASP A 63 21.67 -10.27 16.82
CA ASP A 63 22.28 -8.95 16.67
C ASP A 63 21.63 -8.07 15.59
N ALA A 64 20.62 -8.57 14.87
CA ALA A 64 19.87 -7.73 13.93
C ALA A 64 18.84 -6.86 14.68
N GLN A 65 19.23 -5.59 14.86
CA GLN A 65 18.64 -4.62 15.80
C GLN A 65 17.20 -4.15 15.52
N VAL A 66 16.50 -4.66 14.49
CA VAL A 66 15.17 -4.17 14.12
C VAL A 66 14.10 -5.21 14.40
N SER A 67 13.24 -4.92 15.39
CA SER A 67 12.15 -5.80 15.78
C SER A 67 10.99 -5.78 14.78
N LEU A 68 10.21 -6.87 14.72
CA LEU A 68 8.95 -6.92 13.95
C LEU A 68 7.99 -5.78 14.32
N ALA A 69 7.95 -5.38 15.60
CA ALA A 69 7.11 -4.28 16.07
C ALA A 69 7.53 -2.93 15.46
N THR A 70 8.83 -2.72 15.26
CA THR A 70 9.35 -1.50 14.61
C THR A 70 8.94 -1.45 13.14
N VAL A 71 9.01 -2.59 12.44
CA VAL A 71 8.57 -2.68 11.04
C VAL A 71 7.05 -2.50 10.93
N GLU A 72 6.29 -3.07 11.86
CA GLU A 72 4.84 -2.87 11.95
C GLU A 72 4.47 -1.39 12.13
N GLU A 73 5.18 -0.67 13.01
CA GLU A 73 4.99 0.76 13.21
C GLU A 73 5.26 1.55 11.92
N TRP A 74 6.33 1.23 11.20
CA TRP A 74 6.67 1.91 9.95
C TRP A 74 5.65 1.65 8.85
N CYS A 75 5.20 0.40 8.67
CA CYS A 75 4.14 0.05 7.74
C CYS A 75 2.85 0.83 8.05
N SER A 76 2.47 0.87 9.33
CA SER A 76 1.26 1.56 9.79
C SER A 76 1.34 3.06 9.55
N LYS A 77 2.48 3.70 9.87
CA LYS A 77 2.71 5.13 9.60
C LYS A 77 2.69 5.46 8.11
N ALA A 78 3.31 4.64 7.27
CA ALA A 78 3.32 4.83 5.83
C ALA A 78 1.89 4.83 5.26
N LEU A 79 1.06 3.87 5.68
CA LEU A 79 -0.35 3.85 5.30
C LEU A 79 -1.10 5.05 5.86
N ASP A 80 -0.92 5.41 7.13
CA ASP A 80 -1.60 6.57 7.71
C ASP A 80 -1.37 7.86 6.90
N ILE A 81 -0.13 8.08 6.43
CA ILE A 81 0.22 9.20 5.55
C ILE A 81 -0.57 9.11 4.24
N ILE A 82 -0.61 7.93 3.59
CA ILE A 82 -1.38 7.71 2.35
C ILE A 82 -2.85 8.04 2.55
N PHE A 83 -3.45 7.56 3.65
CA PHE A 83 -4.87 7.76 3.93
C PHE A 83 -5.22 9.20 4.30
N GLN A 84 -4.30 9.95 4.89
CA GLN A 84 -4.48 11.38 5.12
C GLN A 84 -4.33 12.20 3.84
N MET A 85 -3.39 11.82 2.94
CA MET A 85 -3.15 12.54 1.69
C MET A 85 -4.22 12.30 0.61
N SER A 86 -4.72 11.06 0.50
CA SER A 86 -5.59 10.68 -0.63
C SER A 86 -6.85 11.56 -0.74
N PRO A 87 -7.58 11.89 0.35
CA PRO A 87 -8.73 12.79 0.27
C PRO A 87 -8.35 14.20 -0.17
N VAL A 88 -7.24 14.74 0.34
CA VAL A 88 -6.77 16.10 -0.01
C VAL A 88 -6.46 16.20 -1.51
N LEU A 89 -5.74 15.20 -2.05
CA LEU A 89 -5.46 15.15 -3.49
C LEU A 89 -6.72 14.92 -4.33
N TRP A 90 -7.70 14.18 -3.80
CA TRP A 90 -8.97 13.96 -4.48
C TRP A 90 -9.78 15.26 -4.57
N GLU A 91 -9.78 16.08 -3.52
CA GLU A 91 -10.38 17.41 -3.54
C GLU A 91 -9.70 18.31 -4.59
N CYS A 92 -8.35 18.36 -4.61
CA CYS A 92 -7.60 19.12 -5.61
C CYS A 92 -7.88 18.65 -7.05
N PHE A 93 -8.02 17.35 -7.27
CA PHE A 93 -8.32 16.80 -8.59
C PHE A 93 -9.72 17.20 -9.09
N ASN A 94 -10.69 17.26 -8.16
CA ASN A 94 -12.08 17.58 -8.47
C ASN A 94 -12.39 19.08 -8.48
N ASP A 95 -11.46 19.95 -8.04
CA ASP A 95 -11.64 21.40 -8.04
C ASP A 95 -11.91 21.92 -9.47
N PRO A 96 -13.02 22.63 -9.75
CA PRO A 96 -13.41 23.05 -11.09
C PRO A 96 -12.29 23.74 -11.88
N ALA A 97 -11.92 23.15 -13.02
CA ALA A 97 -10.94 23.73 -13.94
C ALA A 97 -11.49 25.01 -14.55
N ILE A 98 -10.62 26.01 -14.68
CA ILE A 98 -10.89 27.19 -15.52
C ILE A 98 -10.86 26.71 -16.99
N PRO A 99 -11.97 26.80 -17.74
CA PRO A 99 -12.01 26.31 -19.11
C PRO A 99 -10.96 27.01 -19.99
N GLY A 100 -10.14 26.21 -20.69
CA GLY A 100 -9.14 26.71 -21.63
C GLY A 100 -7.79 27.10 -20.99
N ASP A 101 -7.61 26.91 -19.69
CA ASP A 101 -6.31 27.13 -19.03
C ASP A 101 -5.42 25.86 -19.07
N PRO A 102 -4.32 25.85 -19.84
CA PRO A 102 -3.41 24.71 -19.90
C PRO A 102 -2.70 24.41 -18.57
N VAL A 103 -2.57 25.41 -17.67
CA VAL A 103 -1.95 25.22 -16.35
C VAL A 103 -2.86 24.40 -15.46
N SER A 104 -4.15 24.73 -15.41
CA SER A 104 -5.18 23.95 -14.70
C SER A 104 -5.25 22.49 -15.17
N GLN A 105 -5.11 22.24 -16.48
CA GLN A 105 -5.10 20.89 -17.03
C GLN A 105 -3.86 20.10 -16.59
N SER A 106 -2.67 20.69 -16.71
CA SER A 106 -1.41 20.05 -16.28
C SER A 106 -1.40 19.73 -14.78
N LYS A 107 -1.96 20.62 -13.94
CA LYS A 107 -2.14 20.40 -12.50
C LYS A 107 -3.02 19.19 -12.18
N ARG A 108 -4.15 19.04 -12.88
CA ARG A 108 -5.04 17.88 -12.72
C ARG A 108 -4.39 16.57 -13.14
N GLU A 109 -3.63 16.59 -14.23
CA GLU A 109 -2.87 15.42 -14.69
C GLU A 109 -1.80 15.01 -13.66
N GLY A 110 -1.06 15.98 -13.10
CA GLY A 110 -0.10 15.73 -12.02
C GLY A 110 -0.76 15.18 -10.75
N THR A 111 -1.89 15.76 -10.34
CA THR A 111 -2.65 15.30 -9.17
C THR A 111 -3.15 13.87 -9.36
N ARG A 112 -3.66 13.55 -10.55
CA ARG A 112 -4.08 12.19 -10.91
C ARG A 112 -2.92 11.20 -10.84
N ALA A 113 -1.75 11.57 -11.34
CA ALA A 113 -0.56 10.71 -11.25
C ALA A 113 -0.18 10.42 -9.79
N TYR A 114 -0.24 11.42 -8.91
CA TYR A 114 0.02 11.25 -7.48
C TYR A 114 -1.00 10.33 -6.80
N LEU A 115 -2.29 10.48 -7.13
CA LEU A 115 -3.34 9.59 -6.61
C LEU A 115 -3.10 8.13 -7.02
N VAL A 116 -2.76 7.89 -8.29
CA VAL A 116 -2.42 6.54 -8.79
C VAL A 116 -1.18 5.98 -8.07
N ALA A 117 -0.14 6.80 -7.88
CA ALA A 117 1.06 6.40 -7.15
C ALA A 117 0.74 6.01 -5.70
N LEU A 118 -0.08 6.80 -5.00
CA LEU A 118 -0.53 6.48 -3.64
C LEU A 118 -1.32 5.17 -3.58
N ASP A 119 -2.18 4.89 -4.56
CA ASP A 119 -2.92 3.62 -4.64
C ASP A 119 -1.97 2.43 -4.85
N ILE A 120 -0.98 2.56 -5.73
CA ILE A 120 0.05 1.55 -5.95
C ILE A 120 0.84 1.29 -4.66
N LEU A 121 1.31 2.35 -3.99
CA LEU A 121 2.06 2.23 -2.74
C LEU A 121 1.25 1.58 -1.63
N LYS A 122 -0.03 1.94 -1.50
CA LYS A 122 -0.95 1.31 -0.54
C LYS A 122 -1.04 -0.20 -0.76
N ILE A 123 -1.24 -0.63 -2.01
CA ILE A 123 -1.30 -2.05 -2.36
C ILE A 123 0.04 -2.73 -2.03
N GLN A 124 1.16 -2.13 -2.41
CA GLN A 124 2.49 -2.67 -2.14
C GLN A 124 2.77 -2.86 -0.65
N ILE A 125 2.43 -1.88 0.20
CA ILE A 125 2.60 -2.01 1.65
C ILE A 125 1.72 -3.13 2.19
N ILE A 126 0.44 -3.17 1.79
CA ILE A 126 -0.51 -4.19 2.24
C ILE A 126 -0.03 -5.59 1.86
N GLU A 127 0.32 -5.83 0.60
CA GLU A 127 0.79 -7.13 0.11
C GLU A 127 2.10 -7.56 0.78
N SER A 128 3.00 -6.62 1.04
CA SER A 128 4.30 -6.91 1.64
C SER A 128 4.23 -7.09 3.15
N SER A 129 3.20 -6.54 3.81
CA SER A 129 3.03 -6.56 5.26
C SER A 129 2.61 -7.92 5.84
N LEU A 130 2.21 -8.89 5.02
CA LEU A 130 1.97 -10.25 5.51
C LEU A 130 3.31 -10.97 5.72
N ALA A 131 3.64 -11.24 6.99
CA ALA A 131 4.88 -11.86 7.40
C ALA A 131 4.62 -13.22 8.07
N VAL A 132 5.53 -14.17 7.82
CA VAL A 132 5.59 -15.44 8.56
C VAL A 132 6.47 -15.24 9.78
N CYS A 133 5.88 -15.10 10.95
CA CYS A 133 6.59 -14.91 12.21
C CYS A 133 7.22 -16.20 12.74
N LYS A 134 6.53 -17.33 12.51
CA LYS A 134 7.01 -18.66 12.85
C LYS A 134 6.85 -19.55 11.65
N GLN A 135 7.97 -19.99 11.07
CA GLN A 135 7.97 -20.87 9.92
C GLN A 135 7.46 -22.27 10.30
N PRO A 136 6.75 -22.96 9.39
CA PRO A 136 6.46 -24.37 9.58
C PRO A 136 7.78 -25.18 9.60
N PRO A 137 7.82 -26.37 10.23
CA PRO A 137 8.99 -27.23 10.21
C PRO A 137 9.42 -27.56 8.77
N HIS A 138 10.73 -27.56 8.50
CA HIS A 138 11.24 -27.87 7.15
C HIS A 138 11.01 -29.33 6.73
N ILE A 139 10.92 -30.25 7.70
CA ILE A 139 10.64 -31.66 7.46
C ILE A 139 9.38 -32.01 8.23
N ILE A 140 8.29 -32.25 7.51
CA ILE A 140 6.99 -32.61 8.08
C ILE A 140 6.68 -34.05 7.64
N LYS A 141 6.46 -34.93 8.62
CA LYS A 141 5.98 -36.29 8.33
C LYS A 141 4.52 -36.24 7.89
N LYS A 142 4.13 -37.14 7.01
CA LYS A 142 2.73 -37.30 6.59
C LYS A 142 1.81 -37.48 7.81
N ASN A 143 0.63 -36.87 7.76
CA ASN A 143 -0.38 -36.86 8.83
C ASN A 143 0.13 -36.30 10.17
N THR A 144 1.16 -35.45 10.14
CA THR A 144 1.68 -34.78 11.33
C THR A 144 1.15 -33.36 11.41
N GLU A 145 0.64 -33.01 12.57
CA GLU A 145 0.21 -31.66 12.90
C GLU A 145 1.44 -30.74 13.05
N PHE A 146 1.38 -29.57 12.42
CA PHE A 146 2.38 -28.52 12.63
C PHE A 146 1.73 -27.16 12.77
N ASN A 147 2.44 -26.24 13.41
CA ASN A 147 2.00 -24.87 13.65
C ASN A 147 2.94 -23.90 12.94
N TYR A 148 2.39 -22.78 12.50
CA TYR A 148 3.12 -21.65 11.94
C TYR A 148 2.32 -20.39 12.26
N ASP A 149 2.99 -19.26 12.41
CA ASP A 149 2.35 -18.01 12.82
C ASP A 149 2.52 -16.98 11.70
N LEU A 150 1.42 -16.34 11.33
CA LEU A 150 1.41 -15.21 10.39
C LEU A 150 1.04 -13.95 11.15
N GLN A 151 1.70 -12.85 10.84
CA GLN A 151 1.31 -11.53 11.33
C GLN A 151 1.13 -10.59 10.16
N PHE A 152 0.09 -9.78 10.25
CA PHE A 152 -0.14 -8.70 9.31
C PHE A 152 0.39 -7.39 9.91
N LEU A 153 1.50 -6.93 9.36
CA LEU A 153 2.31 -5.84 9.93
C LEU A 153 1.74 -4.43 9.66
N CYS A 154 0.52 -4.29 9.14
CA CYS A 154 -0.10 -2.97 8.99
C CYS A 154 -1.47 -2.83 9.68
N GLY A 155 -1.77 -3.69 10.66
CA GLY A 155 -3.12 -3.79 11.26
C GLY A 155 -3.41 -2.97 12.51
N SER A 156 -2.42 -2.35 13.17
CA SER A 156 -2.58 -1.84 14.54
C SER A 156 -3.16 -0.41 14.67
N GLY A 157 -3.01 0.44 13.65
CA GLY A 157 -3.44 1.86 13.72
C GLY A 157 -4.81 2.16 13.09
N ARG A 158 -5.16 1.47 12.01
CA ARG A 158 -6.49 1.54 11.37
C ARG A 158 -6.92 0.13 11.02
N CYS A 159 -8.23 -0.09 11.03
CA CYS A 159 -8.94 -1.36 10.94
C CYS A 159 -8.65 -2.27 9.71
N TYR A 160 -7.45 -2.35 9.14
CA TYR A 160 -7.11 -3.29 8.05
C TYR A 160 -7.19 -4.75 8.51
N ALA A 161 -7.06 -5.00 9.80
CA ALA A 161 -7.34 -6.31 10.39
C ALA A 161 -8.77 -6.79 10.07
N HIS A 162 -9.73 -5.87 9.84
CA HIS A 162 -11.09 -6.21 9.44
C HIS A 162 -11.24 -6.54 7.94
N ILE A 163 -10.24 -6.23 7.11
CA ILE A 163 -10.23 -6.54 5.67
C ILE A 163 -9.84 -8.00 5.44
N ILE A 164 -9.01 -8.57 6.30
CA ILE A 164 -8.61 -9.98 6.23
C ILE A 164 -9.74 -10.84 6.79
N THR A 165 -10.56 -11.38 5.89
CA THR A 165 -11.73 -12.20 6.24
C THR A 165 -11.36 -13.66 6.47
N ALA A 166 -10.36 -14.17 5.75
CA ALA A 166 -9.84 -15.52 5.87
C ALA A 166 -8.40 -15.60 5.35
N VAL A 167 -7.62 -16.55 5.87
CA VAL A 167 -6.32 -16.94 5.33
C VAL A 167 -6.40 -18.42 4.98
N GLU A 168 -6.09 -18.74 3.72
CA GLU A 168 -6.01 -20.11 3.23
C GLU A 168 -4.55 -20.53 3.10
N THR A 169 -4.26 -21.80 3.37
CA THR A 169 -2.91 -22.37 3.32
C THR A 169 -2.88 -23.51 2.34
N LEU A 170 -1.99 -23.40 1.36
CA LEU A 170 -1.77 -24.41 0.34
C LEU A 170 -0.31 -24.85 0.41
N VAL A 171 -0.08 -26.16 0.32
CA VAL A 171 1.26 -26.71 0.16
C VAL A 171 1.46 -27.02 -1.31
N LEU A 172 2.52 -26.45 -1.88
CA LEU A 172 2.80 -26.48 -3.31
C LEU A 172 4.13 -27.18 -3.55
N LYS A 173 4.25 -27.81 -4.72
CA LYS A 173 5.55 -28.22 -5.25
C LYS A 173 6.35 -27.00 -5.72
N GLU A 174 7.66 -27.18 -5.84
CA GLU A 174 8.58 -26.11 -6.24
C GLU A 174 8.21 -25.53 -7.62
N GLU A 175 7.86 -26.38 -8.61
CA GLU A 175 7.48 -25.90 -9.95
C GLU A 175 6.21 -25.03 -9.91
N GLN A 176 5.22 -25.43 -9.10
CA GLN A 176 3.96 -24.70 -8.93
C GLN A 176 4.16 -23.35 -8.24
N ALA A 177 5.04 -23.31 -7.24
CA ALA A 177 5.42 -22.06 -6.57
C ALA A 177 6.11 -21.09 -7.55
N ALA A 178 6.98 -21.60 -8.43
CA ALA A 178 7.64 -20.80 -9.46
C ALA A 178 6.64 -20.25 -10.50
N GLU A 179 5.69 -21.07 -10.96
CA GLU A 179 4.61 -20.64 -11.86
C GLU A 179 3.73 -19.55 -11.23
N LEU A 180 3.37 -19.72 -9.96
CA LEU A 180 2.58 -18.74 -9.19
C LEU A 180 3.30 -17.40 -9.06
N TYR A 181 4.60 -17.42 -8.78
CA TYR A 181 5.40 -16.20 -8.67
C TYR A 181 5.47 -15.43 -10.00
N ASN A 182 5.58 -16.14 -11.12
CA ASN A 182 5.76 -15.53 -12.43
C ASN A 182 4.45 -14.98 -13.05
N ASN A 183 3.29 -15.58 -12.76
CA ASN A 183 2.05 -15.26 -13.47
C ASN A 183 1.23 -14.08 -12.91
N LYS A 184 1.58 -13.51 -11.74
CA LYS A 184 0.96 -12.32 -11.08
C LYS A 184 -0.59 -12.23 -11.08
N SER A 185 -1.31 -13.25 -11.52
CA SER A 185 -2.75 -13.27 -11.71
C SER A 185 -3.30 -14.57 -11.16
N ILE A 186 -3.80 -14.49 -9.93
CA ILE A 186 -4.57 -15.58 -9.32
C ILE A 186 -6.03 -15.15 -9.44
N LYS A 187 -6.59 -15.26 -10.64
CA LYS A 187 -8.05 -15.38 -10.78
C LYS A 187 -8.36 -16.87 -10.93
N GLY A 188 -8.72 -17.48 -9.80
CA GLY A 188 -9.38 -18.79 -9.78
C GLY A 188 -8.46 -19.95 -10.13
N ILE A 189 -7.30 -20.02 -9.50
CA ILE A 189 -6.47 -21.20 -9.70
C ILE A 189 -7.06 -22.37 -8.90
N SER A 190 -7.78 -23.26 -9.59
CA SER A 190 -7.96 -24.65 -9.17
C SER A 190 -6.62 -25.40 -9.30
N LEU A 191 -5.59 -25.01 -8.54
CA LEU A 191 -4.35 -25.79 -8.39
C LEU A 191 -4.67 -26.95 -7.45
N GLY A 192 -5.53 -27.86 -7.91
CA GLY A 192 -5.67 -29.17 -7.33
C GLY A 192 -4.42 -29.96 -7.65
N CYS A 193 -3.41 -29.89 -6.77
CA CYS A 193 -2.38 -30.90 -6.59
C CYS A 193 -1.58 -30.58 -5.31
N GLY A 194 -2.28 -30.75 -4.19
CA GLY A 194 -1.86 -30.67 -2.80
C GLY A 194 -3.17 -30.74 -1.99
N ASN A 195 -3.34 -31.71 -1.08
CA ASN A 195 -4.61 -31.83 -0.35
C ASN A 195 -4.87 -30.55 0.46
N ILE A 196 -6.13 -30.11 0.49
CA ILE A 196 -6.59 -29.04 1.38
C ILE A 196 -6.12 -29.40 2.77
N VAL A 197 -5.30 -28.52 3.36
CA VAL A 197 -4.97 -28.70 4.75
C VAL A 197 -6.12 -28.16 5.59
N ASN A 198 -6.73 -29.02 6.41
CA ASN A 198 -7.65 -28.57 7.45
C ASN A 198 -6.91 -27.57 8.35
N SER A 199 -7.25 -26.29 8.22
CA SER A 199 -6.82 -25.20 9.10
C SER A 199 -8.04 -24.67 9.85
N LYS A 200 -7.88 -24.35 11.14
CA LYS A 200 -8.88 -23.60 11.91
C LYS A 200 -8.38 -22.19 12.14
N THR A 201 -8.94 -21.22 11.44
CA THR A 201 -8.62 -19.79 11.62
C THR A 201 -9.44 -19.23 12.80
N TRP A 202 -8.78 -18.61 13.79
CA TRP A 202 -9.45 -17.83 14.84
C TRP A 202 -9.22 -16.32 14.63
N LYS A 203 -10.25 -15.51 14.90
CA LYS A 203 -10.23 -14.05 14.74
C LYS A 203 -9.43 -13.36 15.84
N ASN A 204 -8.73 -12.30 15.43
CA ASN A 204 -7.96 -11.31 16.19
C ASN A 204 -6.72 -11.85 16.92
N ASN A 205 -5.55 -11.38 16.48
CA ASN A 205 -4.22 -11.96 16.66
C ASN A 205 -4.11 -13.33 15.99
N VAL A 206 -3.54 -13.36 14.79
CA VAL A 206 -3.45 -14.54 13.91
C VAL A 206 -2.42 -15.53 14.48
N ASN A 207 -2.82 -16.24 15.54
CA ASN A 207 -2.18 -17.48 15.97
C ASN A 207 -2.85 -18.60 15.15
N LEU A 208 -2.21 -19.03 14.06
CA LEU A 208 -2.71 -20.12 13.22
C LEU A 208 -2.27 -21.43 13.86
N SER A 209 -3.12 -21.95 14.74
CA SER A 209 -2.92 -23.26 15.32
C SER A 209 -3.45 -24.33 14.37
N SER A 210 -2.48 -25.13 13.95
CA SER A 210 -2.52 -26.42 13.29
C SER A 210 -3.02 -26.56 11.86
N VAL A 211 -2.15 -27.19 11.08
CA VAL A 211 -2.34 -27.60 9.68
C VAL A 211 -1.99 -29.09 9.61
N ILE A 212 -3.00 -29.93 9.34
CA ILE A 212 -2.86 -31.39 9.19
C ILE A 212 -2.54 -31.73 7.74
N TYR A 213 -1.29 -32.09 7.46
CA TYR A 213 -0.84 -32.43 6.12
C TYR A 213 -1.16 -33.89 5.76
N GLN A 214 -1.89 -34.13 4.66
CA GLN A 214 -2.10 -35.46 4.09
C GLN A 214 -1.59 -35.48 2.64
N PHE A 215 -0.81 -36.49 2.25
CA PHE A 215 -0.61 -36.82 0.83
C PHE A 215 -1.17 -38.21 0.53
N GLU A 216 -1.32 -38.56 -0.74
CA GLU A 216 -1.32 -39.97 -1.18
C GLU A 216 0.13 -40.44 -1.32
#